data_AF-D9VN43-F1
#
_entry.id   AF-D9VN43-F1
#
_cell.length_a   1.000
_cell.length_b   1.000
_cell.length_c   1.000
_cell.angle_alpha   90.00
_cell.angle_beta   90.00
_cell.angle_gamma   90.00
#
_symmetry.space_group_name_H-M   'P 1'
#
loop_
_entity.id
_entity.type
_entity.pdbx_description
1 polymer ?
#
loop_
_entity_poly.entity_id
_entity_poly.type
_entity_poly.pdbx_seq_one_letter_code
_entity_poly.pdbx_strand_id
1 'polypeptide(L)'
;MDRLSRTQGRGRGSVTVFEPSGNLWRGRAYQHDADAVLANIIPAEMSARTGAPDDFIDWLRASGLPYGQGDYAADGYFPPRHVFGGYLERTAENAVAELSLGGWPVGVVRDAVVAAREAGEEVVLTTRDGRTHTFDYVICAVGAGRPADHYELSGNAGYFGDPYPLRDTAAAIPADADVTVLGTGLAAVDTVVTLAARGHRGRITMASRNGALPAVRQRPVFPEIRHFTPAALHARAATGHDGRLGLDDVLELLERELAEHGADPSAVVAELTSLGGESPLERLRRQYARIDEPDTGMRVMQHAVPESGPDAWTLLRTADQDFVREHHYRAVMSLCCPMPPANARKLLELHEGGRLRVLRGLWNVKPLAGTGFHIGADGGDYESDVVVNAVSAPSHRVPAQARPFVDSLVEDGIGEYHPYGGLHIEPSTSRAVGGGGRAHRRMHAIGDMGAGTLFFTSGMPSVLERADDIVRAVVQDITTPQEQYA
;
A
#
# COMPACT_ATOMS: atom_id res chain seq x y z
N MET A 1 -15.48 2.26 -9.13
CA MET A 1 -16.96 2.23 -9.17
C MET A 1 -17.56 3.54 -8.69
N ASP A 2 -17.28 4.02 -7.47
CA ASP A 2 -17.82 5.33 -6.98
C ASP A 2 -17.53 6.49 -7.94
N ARG A 3 -16.31 6.58 -8.47
CA ARG A 3 -16.00 7.63 -9.45
C ARG A 3 -16.88 7.55 -10.70
N LEU A 4 -17.17 6.34 -11.18
CA LEU A 4 -18.01 6.08 -12.36
C LEU A 4 -19.49 6.38 -12.08
N SER A 5 -20.01 6.04 -10.88
CA SER A 5 -21.41 6.29 -10.51
C SER A 5 -21.77 7.77 -10.57
N ARG A 6 -20.79 8.62 -10.26
CA ARG A 6 -20.91 10.09 -10.28
C ARG A 6 -20.56 10.75 -11.62
N THR A 7 -20.07 10.00 -12.62
CA THR A 7 -19.73 10.57 -13.93
C THR A 7 -20.96 10.79 -14.80
N GLN A 8 -21.25 12.03 -15.16
CA GLN A 8 -22.30 12.35 -16.13
C GLN A 8 -21.85 12.06 -17.58
N GLY A 9 -22.80 11.93 -18.51
CA GLY A 9 -22.50 11.78 -19.94
C GLY A 9 -21.93 10.43 -20.36
N ARG A 10 -21.88 9.43 -19.47
CA ARG A 10 -21.28 8.11 -19.71
C ARG A 10 -22.05 7.18 -20.68
N GLY A 11 -23.24 7.54 -21.13
CA GLY A 11 -24.08 6.67 -21.97
C GLY A 11 -24.70 5.48 -21.21
N ARG A 12 -25.11 4.42 -21.93
CA ARG A 12 -25.60 3.15 -21.35
C ARG A 12 -24.45 2.16 -21.26
N GLY A 13 -24.43 1.32 -20.23
CA GLY A 13 -23.38 0.32 -20.04
C GLY A 13 -23.72 -0.66 -18.93
N SER A 14 -22.74 -1.45 -18.50
CA SER A 14 -22.83 -2.34 -17.34
C SER A 14 -21.45 -2.54 -16.74
N VAL A 15 -21.38 -3.02 -15.50
CA VAL A 15 -20.13 -3.36 -14.83
C VAL A 15 -20.20 -4.81 -14.36
N THR A 16 -19.15 -5.58 -14.59
CA THR A 16 -18.97 -6.90 -13.96
C THR A 16 -17.72 -6.88 -13.10
N VAL A 17 -17.85 -7.26 -11.83
CA VAL A 17 -16.73 -7.38 -10.89
C VAL A 17 -16.43 -8.84 -10.65
N PHE A 18 -15.18 -9.24 -10.88
CA PHE A 18 -14.66 -10.57 -10.57
C PHE A 18 -13.95 -10.52 -9.22
N GLU A 19 -14.50 -11.19 -8.20
CA GLU A 19 -13.95 -11.20 -6.85
C GLU A 19 -14.02 -12.62 -6.27
N PRO A 20 -12.93 -13.40 -6.37
CA PRO A 20 -12.90 -14.78 -5.89
C PRO A 20 -12.82 -14.90 -4.36
N SER A 21 -12.44 -13.84 -3.64
CA SER A 21 -12.30 -13.86 -2.18
C SER A 21 -13.61 -13.60 -1.45
N GLY A 22 -13.63 -13.95 -0.16
CA GLY A 22 -14.72 -13.61 0.76
C GLY A 22 -14.78 -12.13 1.17
N ASN A 23 -13.85 -11.30 0.71
CA ASN A 23 -13.66 -9.92 1.18
C ASN A 23 -14.16 -8.88 0.16
N LEU A 24 -15.34 -9.11 -0.41
CA LEU A 24 -15.92 -8.21 -1.43
C LEU A 24 -15.91 -6.76 -0.93
N TRP A 25 -15.47 -5.84 -1.78
CA TRP A 25 -15.35 -4.39 -1.52
C TRP A 25 -14.32 -3.97 -0.46
N ARG A 26 -13.94 -4.86 0.46
CA ARG A 26 -12.99 -4.59 1.55
C ARG A 26 -11.55 -4.87 1.14
N GLY A 27 -11.34 -5.93 0.35
CA GLY A 27 -10.00 -6.47 0.08
C GLY A 27 -9.33 -7.07 1.32
N ARG A 28 -8.15 -7.67 1.15
CA ARG A 28 -7.41 -8.34 2.24
C ARG A 28 -6.95 -7.39 3.34
N ALA A 29 -6.51 -6.17 2.99
CA ALA A 29 -5.94 -5.22 3.95
C ALA A 29 -6.97 -4.68 4.96
N TYR A 30 -8.25 -4.68 4.60
CA TYR A 30 -9.35 -4.13 5.41
C TYR A 30 -10.44 -5.18 5.72
N GLN A 31 -10.09 -6.46 5.60
CA GLN A 31 -10.97 -7.56 5.99
C GLN A 31 -11.31 -7.48 7.49
N HIS A 32 -12.33 -8.24 7.90
CA HIS A 32 -12.64 -8.37 9.34
C HIS A 32 -11.45 -8.96 10.10
N ASP A 33 -10.98 -8.25 11.11
CA ASP A 33 -9.77 -8.58 11.86
C ASP A 33 -9.81 -8.02 13.30
N ALA A 34 -8.72 -8.15 14.06
CA ALA A 34 -8.60 -7.66 15.42
C ALA A 34 -8.53 -6.12 15.50
N ASP A 35 -9.10 -5.54 16.57
CA ASP A 35 -9.12 -4.09 16.81
C ASP A 35 -7.72 -3.48 16.99
N ALA A 36 -6.73 -4.30 17.35
CA ALA A 36 -5.34 -3.86 17.47
C ALA A 36 -4.66 -3.61 16.10
N VAL A 37 -5.27 -4.07 14.99
CA VAL A 37 -4.75 -3.84 13.64
C VAL A 37 -5.23 -2.47 13.15
N LEU A 38 -4.46 -1.44 13.45
CA LEU A 38 -4.82 -0.05 13.19
C LEU A 38 -4.54 0.38 11.75
N ALA A 39 -5.39 1.27 11.22
CA ALA A 39 -5.02 2.09 10.08
C ALA A 39 -3.81 2.97 10.47
N ASN A 40 -2.92 3.20 9.52
CA ASN A 40 -1.70 4.00 9.74
C ASN A 40 -1.81 5.42 9.18
N ILE A 41 -2.99 5.78 8.65
CA ILE A 41 -3.35 7.09 8.11
C ILE A 41 -4.43 7.67 9.03
N ILE A 42 -4.47 9.00 9.13
CA ILE A 42 -5.51 9.67 9.92
C ILE A 42 -6.83 9.70 9.14
N PRO A 43 -8.00 9.65 9.81
CA PRO A 43 -9.30 9.68 9.16
C PRO A 43 -9.51 10.80 8.12
N ALA A 44 -8.91 11.98 8.33
CA ALA A 44 -9.00 13.11 7.40
C ALA A 44 -8.38 12.85 6.02
N GLU A 45 -7.45 11.89 5.91
CA GLU A 45 -6.73 11.53 4.69
C GLU A 45 -7.24 10.21 4.08
N MET A 46 -8.32 9.64 4.62
CA MET A 46 -8.78 8.28 4.30
C MET A 46 -10.03 8.23 3.41
N SER A 47 -10.57 9.35 2.93
CA SER A 47 -11.74 9.31 2.04
C SER A 47 -11.48 8.41 0.82
N ALA A 48 -12.49 7.62 0.45
CA ALA A 48 -12.51 6.81 -0.78
C ALA A 48 -13.33 7.48 -1.89
N ARG A 49 -13.59 8.80 -1.78
CA ARG A 49 -14.40 9.55 -2.73
C ARG A 49 -13.64 10.77 -3.24
N THR A 50 -13.32 10.77 -4.54
CA THR A 50 -12.75 11.93 -5.24
C THR A 50 -13.64 13.17 -5.05
N GLY A 51 -13.05 14.28 -4.62
CA GLY A 51 -13.76 15.55 -4.39
C GLY A 51 -14.60 15.60 -3.11
N ALA A 52 -14.49 14.61 -2.21
CA ALA A 52 -15.18 14.60 -0.92
C ALA A 52 -14.22 14.16 0.21
N PRO A 53 -13.25 15.02 0.60
CA PRO A 53 -12.20 14.67 1.56
C PRO A 53 -12.74 14.27 2.95
N ASP A 54 -13.89 14.83 3.36
CA ASP A 54 -14.48 14.57 4.68
C ASP A 54 -15.40 13.32 4.73
N ASP A 55 -15.63 12.61 3.61
CA ASP A 55 -16.66 11.55 3.53
C ASP A 55 -16.44 10.40 4.54
N PHE A 56 -15.18 10.05 4.84
CA PHE A 56 -14.89 9.04 5.85
C PHE A 56 -15.13 9.55 7.27
N ILE A 57 -14.73 10.79 7.57
CA ILE A 57 -14.98 11.43 8.87
C ILE A 57 -16.48 11.55 9.13
N ASP A 58 -17.24 11.99 8.14
CA ASP A 58 -18.69 12.13 8.26
C ASP A 58 -19.37 10.78 8.43
N TRP A 59 -18.88 9.74 7.76
CA TRP A 59 -19.33 8.37 8.00
C TRP A 59 -19.03 7.87 9.42
N LEU A 60 -17.84 8.14 9.95
CA LEU A 60 -17.47 7.78 11.33
C LEU A 60 -18.42 8.47 12.33
N ARG A 61 -18.67 9.78 12.15
CA ARG A 61 -19.59 10.56 13.00
C ARG A 61 -21.02 10.01 12.93
N ALA A 62 -21.53 9.77 11.72
CA ALA A 62 -22.86 9.22 11.49
C ALA A 62 -23.02 7.80 12.08
N SER A 63 -21.92 7.03 12.12
CA SER A 63 -21.89 5.68 12.69
C SER A 63 -21.70 5.67 14.21
N GLY A 64 -21.55 6.83 14.85
CA GLY A 64 -21.31 6.94 16.30
C GLY A 64 -19.94 6.42 16.74
N LEU A 65 -18.98 6.30 15.81
CA LEU A 65 -17.64 5.81 16.10
C LEU A 65 -16.74 6.95 16.61
N PRO A 66 -15.90 6.70 17.63
CA PRO A 66 -15.12 7.74 18.32
C PRO A 66 -13.92 8.27 17.51
N TYR A 67 -13.72 7.78 16.29
CA TYR A 67 -12.56 8.12 15.45
C TYR A 67 -12.80 9.36 14.57
N GLY A 68 -14.04 9.89 14.51
CA GLY A 68 -14.38 11.02 13.65
C GLY A 68 -13.92 12.39 14.16
N GLN A 69 -13.46 12.47 15.41
CA GLN A 69 -12.94 13.68 16.07
C GLN A 69 -11.93 13.28 17.15
N GLY A 70 -10.74 13.90 17.17
CA GLY A 70 -9.75 13.59 18.18
C GLY A 70 -8.36 14.18 17.96
N ASP A 71 -7.52 14.07 18.99
CA ASP A 71 -6.10 14.39 18.86
C ASP A 71 -5.36 13.20 18.24
N TYR A 72 -5.16 13.21 16.93
CA TYR A 72 -4.46 12.14 16.21
C TYR A 72 -2.94 12.06 16.49
N ALA A 73 -2.41 12.93 17.35
CA ALA A 73 -1.09 12.74 17.95
C ALA A 73 -1.17 11.92 19.26
N ALA A 74 -2.34 11.89 19.88
CA ALA A 74 -2.64 11.10 21.06
C ALA A 74 -3.15 9.69 20.69
N ASP A 75 -3.15 8.82 21.69
CA ASP A 75 -3.62 7.45 21.52
C ASP A 75 -5.13 7.37 21.33
N GLY A 76 -5.58 6.38 20.56
CA GLY A 76 -6.99 5.98 20.49
C GLY A 76 -7.80 6.56 19.34
N TYR A 77 -7.21 7.40 18.48
CA TYR A 77 -7.93 8.06 17.38
C TYR A 77 -7.66 7.48 15.99
N PHE A 78 -6.71 6.55 15.86
CA PHE A 78 -6.55 5.75 14.65
C PHE A 78 -7.58 4.60 14.65
N PRO A 79 -8.45 4.49 13.64
CA PRO A 79 -9.45 3.42 13.59
C PRO A 79 -8.80 2.07 13.27
N PRO A 80 -9.34 0.94 13.76
CA PRO A 80 -9.00 -0.39 13.26
C PRO A 80 -9.21 -0.48 11.73
N ARG A 81 -8.37 -1.24 11.03
CA ARG A 81 -8.46 -1.39 9.55
C ARG A 81 -9.81 -1.95 9.10
N HIS A 82 -10.42 -2.84 9.89
CA HIS A 82 -11.72 -3.42 9.55
C HIS A 82 -12.87 -2.41 9.60
N VAL A 83 -12.73 -1.34 10.40
CA VAL A 83 -13.67 -0.21 10.44
C VAL A 83 -13.63 0.54 9.10
N PHE A 84 -12.43 0.83 8.60
CA PHE A 84 -12.28 1.38 7.26
C PHE A 84 -12.81 0.44 6.16
N GLY A 85 -12.64 -0.88 6.34
CA GLY A 85 -13.27 -1.87 5.48
C GLY A 85 -14.79 -1.73 5.39
N GLY A 86 -15.47 -1.49 6.52
CA GLY A 86 -16.92 -1.23 6.53
C GLY A 86 -17.32 0.03 5.76
N TYR A 87 -16.49 1.07 5.83
CA TYR A 87 -16.66 2.27 5.01
C TYR A 87 -16.50 1.98 3.50
N LEU A 88 -15.47 1.23 3.10
CA LEU A 88 -15.25 0.86 1.69
C LEU A 88 -16.42 0.02 1.14
N GLU A 89 -16.90 -0.94 1.91
CA GLU A 89 -18.06 -1.76 1.58
C GLU A 89 -19.31 -0.91 1.34
N ARG A 90 -19.67 -0.05 2.29
CA ARG A 90 -20.77 0.92 2.14
C ARG A 90 -20.59 1.81 0.90
N THR A 91 -19.36 2.29 0.66
CA THR A 91 -19.06 3.15 -0.50
C THR A 91 -19.33 2.43 -1.81
N ALA A 92 -18.88 1.18 -1.91
CA ALA A 92 -19.10 0.34 -3.09
C ALA A 92 -20.57 0.00 -3.28
N GLU A 93 -21.30 -0.36 -2.22
CA GLU A 93 -22.73 -0.67 -2.28
C GLU A 93 -23.56 0.54 -2.73
N ASN A 94 -23.26 1.74 -2.22
CA ASN A 94 -23.89 2.97 -2.68
C ASN A 94 -23.60 3.23 -4.17
N ALA A 95 -22.35 3.06 -4.60
CA ALA A 95 -21.98 3.21 -6.00
C ALA A 95 -22.70 2.20 -6.91
N VAL A 96 -22.87 0.95 -6.45
CA VAL A 96 -23.63 -0.09 -7.17
C VAL A 96 -25.10 0.30 -7.32
N ALA A 97 -25.72 0.81 -6.25
CA ALA A 97 -27.10 1.28 -6.29
C ALA A 97 -27.27 2.48 -7.23
N GLU A 98 -26.39 3.49 -7.14
CA GLU A 98 -26.38 4.67 -8.00
C GLU A 98 -26.18 4.31 -9.48
N LEU A 99 -25.25 3.41 -9.79
CA LEU A 99 -25.04 2.91 -11.16
C LEU A 99 -26.29 2.22 -11.69
N SER A 100 -26.88 1.33 -10.89
CA SER A 100 -28.06 0.55 -11.28
C SER A 100 -29.27 1.46 -11.56
N LEU A 101 -29.51 2.46 -10.71
CA LEU A 101 -30.55 3.49 -10.92
C LEU A 101 -30.28 4.33 -12.19
N GLY A 102 -29.00 4.56 -12.51
CA GLY A 102 -28.55 5.22 -13.73
C GLY A 102 -28.54 4.33 -14.98
N GLY A 103 -29.11 3.12 -14.94
CA GLY A 103 -29.18 2.20 -16.08
C GLY A 103 -27.88 1.44 -16.37
N TRP A 104 -26.99 1.35 -15.38
CA TRP A 104 -25.74 0.58 -15.41
C TRP A 104 -25.80 -0.56 -14.39
N PRO A 105 -26.40 -1.73 -14.73
CA PRO A 105 -26.43 -2.85 -13.81
C PRO A 105 -25.01 -3.30 -13.46
N VAL A 106 -24.81 -3.68 -12.19
CA VAL A 106 -23.55 -4.22 -11.70
C VAL A 106 -23.72 -5.70 -11.34
N GLY A 107 -22.94 -6.57 -11.98
CA GLY A 107 -22.85 -8.00 -11.68
C GLY A 107 -21.60 -8.33 -10.88
N VAL A 108 -21.67 -9.34 -10.02
CA VAL A 108 -20.52 -9.88 -9.29
C VAL A 108 -20.34 -11.36 -9.64
N VAL A 109 -19.16 -11.72 -10.10
CA VAL A 109 -18.74 -13.10 -10.38
C VAL A 109 -17.74 -13.52 -9.31
N ARG A 110 -18.07 -14.58 -8.57
CA ARG A 110 -17.23 -15.15 -7.50
C ARG A 110 -16.19 -16.12 -8.03
N ASP A 111 -15.46 -15.70 -9.06
CA ASP A 111 -14.38 -16.48 -9.64
C ASP A 111 -13.20 -15.60 -10.07
N ALA A 112 -12.02 -16.20 -10.15
CA ALA A 112 -10.81 -15.55 -10.61
C ALA A 112 -10.79 -15.56 -12.14
N VAL A 113 -10.43 -14.43 -12.74
CA VAL A 113 -10.03 -14.37 -14.14
C VAL A 113 -8.60 -14.89 -14.25
N VAL A 114 -8.36 -15.81 -15.18
CA VAL A 114 -7.06 -16.48 -15.36
C VAL A 114 -6.46 -16.25 -16.73
N ALA A 115 -7.22 -15.73 -17.69
CA ALA A 115 -6.71 -15.37 -19.01
C ALA A 115 -7.49 -14.19 -19.61
N ALA A 116 -6.83 -13.47 -20.50
CA ALA A 116 -7.40 -12.38 -21.28
C ALA A 116 -6.81 -12.41 -22.69
N ARG A 117 -7.65 -12.16 -23.68
CA ARG A 117 -7.22 -12.00 -25.07
C ARG A 117 -8.01 -10.91 -25.79
N GLU A 118 -7.39 -10.28 -26.77
CA GLU A 118 -8.02 -9.34 -27.67
C GLU A 118 -8.89 -10.10 -28.70
N ALA A 119 -10.06 -9.54 -29.00
CA ALA A 119 -11.01 -10.11 -29.95
C ALA A 119 -11.67 -8.98 -30.75
N GLY A 120 -10.97 -8.46 -31.75
CA GLY A 120 -11.45 -7.32 -32.54
C GLY A 120 -11.50 -6.06 -31.67
N GLU A 121 -12.70 -5.53 -31.42
CA GLU A 121 -12.89 -4.35 -30.57
C GLU A 121 -13.23 -4.68 -29.12
N GLU A 122 -13.04 -5.93 -28.69
CA GLU A 122 -13.40 -6.38 -27.34
C GLU A 122 -12.24 -7.14 -26.67
N VAL A 123 -12.30 -7.25 -25.35
CA VAL A 123 -11.42 -8.11 -24.56
C VAL A 123 -12.23 -9.29 -24.02
N VAL A 124 -11.77 -10.51 -24.29
CA VAL A 124 -12.39 -11.73 -23.78
C VAL A 124 -11.61 -12.22 -22.56
N LEU A 125 -12.28 -12.23 -21.42
CA LEU A 125 -11.77 -12.76 -20.16
C LEU A 125 -12.22 -14.22 -19.99
N THR A 126 -11.31 -15.07 -19.51
CA THR A 126 -11.62 -16.45 -19.14
C THR A 126 -11.47 -16.63 -17.63
N THR A 127 -12.52 -17.12 -16.99
CA THR A 127 -12.50 -17.46 -15.56
C THR A 127 -11.88 -18.83 -15.34
N ARG A 128 -11.45 -19.10 -14.10
CA ARG A 128 -10.81 -20.35 -13.69
C ARG A 128 -11.67 -21.58 -13.96
N ASP A 129 -12.99 -21.45 -13.91
CA ASP A 129 -13.93 -22.51 -14.27
C ASP A 129 -14.10 -22.73 -15.80
N GLY A 130 -13.38 -21.95 -16.63
CA GLY A 130 -13.38 -22.05 -18.08
C GLY A 130 -14.47 -21.23 -18.79
N ARG A 131 -15.30 -20.46 -18.08
CA ARG A 131 -16.28 -19.58 -18.71
C ARG A 131 -15.61 -18.35 -19.33
N THR A 132 -16.17 -17.88 -20.43
CA THR A 132 -15.67 -16.69 -21.14
C THR A 132 -16.65 -15.53 -21.01
N HIS A 133 -16.14 -14.34 -20.81
CA HIS A 133 -16.89 -13.09 -20.69
C HIS A 133 -16.24 -12.01 -21.56
N THR A 134 -17.05 -11.24 -22.29
CA THR A 134 -16.55 -10.23 -23.24
C THR A 134 -16.83 -8.82 -22.73
N PHE A 135 -15.87 -7.93 -22.88
CA PHE A 135 -15.94 -6.55 -22.37
C PHE A 135 -15.31 -5.53 -23.31
N ASP A 136 -15.89 -4.32 -23.33
CA ASP A 136 -15.32 -3.17 -24.04
C ASP A 136 -14.06 -2.63 -23.35
N TYR A 137 -14.00 -2.72 -22.02
CA TYR A 137 -12.90 -2.25 -21.18
C TYR A 137 -12.69 -3.19 -19.99
N VAL A 138 -11.44 -3.36 -19.59
CA VAL A 138 -11.04 -4.16 -18.44
C VAL A 138 -10.14 -3.31 -17.53
N ILE A 139 -10.44 -3.34 -16.23
CA ILE A 139 -9.64 -2.68 -15.19
C ILE A 139 -9.11 -3.76 -14.24
N CYS A 140 -7.81 -4.00 -14.27
CA CYS A 140 -7.12 -4.91 -13.36
C CYS A 140 -6.83 -4.20 -12.03
N ALA A 141 -7.66 -4.49 -11.02
CA ALA A 141 -7.58 -3.90 -9.68
C ALA A 141 -7.12 -4.92 -8.63
N VAL A 142 -6.15 -5.78 -8.97
CA VAL A 142 -5.64 -6.81 -8.06
C VAL A 142 -4.61 -6.22 -7.11
N GLY A 143 -4.86 -6.33 -5.80
CA GLY A 143 -3.94 -5.84 -4.77
C GLY A 143 -2.79 -6.80 -4.45
N ALA A 144 -1.94 -6.39 -3.50
CA ALA A 144 -0.81 -7.17 -3.02
C ALA A 144 -1.13 -8.64 -2.67
N GLY A 145 -0.15 -9.51 -2.95
CA GLY A 145 -0.20 -10.92 -2.62
C GLY A 145 -0.01 -11.22 -1.12
N ARG A 146 0.35 -12.48 -0.86
CA ARG A 146 0.68 -12.98 0.48
C ARG A 146 2.20 -12.92 0.72
N PRO A 147 2.66 -12.95 1.98
CA PRO A 147 4.07 -13.10 2.29
C PRO A 147 4.66 -14.32 1.57
N ALA A 148 5.88 -14.18 1.06
CA ALA A 148 6.61 -15.31 0.51
C ALA A 148 7.25 -16.13 1.63
N ASP A 149 7.18 -17.45 1.52
CA ASP A 149 7.84 -18.37 2.46
C ASP A 149 9.30 -18.57 2.06
N HIS A 150 10.14 -17.58 2.38
CA HIS A 150 11.56 -17.56 1.99
C HIS A 150 12.41 -18.67 2.59
N TYR A 151 11.91 -19.34 3.63
CA TYR A 151 12.62 -20.37 4.38
C TYR A 151 11.96 -21.75 4.28
N GLU A 152 10.96 -21.90 3.41
CA GLU A 152 10.27 -23.18 3.14
C GLU A 152 9.72 -23.84 4.41
N LEU A 153 9.16 -23.05 5.32
CA LEU A 153 8.68 -23.51 6.62
C LEU A 153 7.25 -24.05 6.56
N SER A 154 6.54 -23.84 5.46
CA SER A 154 5.17 -24.31 5.25
C SER A 154 5.01 -25.80 5.57
N GLY A 155 4.02 -26.11 6.40
CA GLY A 155 3.75 -27.48 6.87
C GLY A 155 4.41 -27.85 8.21
N ASN A 156 5.35 -27.05 8.72
CA ASN A 156 5.90 -27.26 10.06
C ASN A 156 4.95 -26.75 11.15
N ALA A 157 4.79 -27.51 12.23
CA ALA A 157 3.97 -27.12 13.37
C ALA A 157 4.50 -25.83 14.02
N GLY A 158 3.63 -24.88 14.32
CA GLY A 158 3.99 -23.58 14.89
C GLY A 158 4.44 -22.54 13.86
N TYR A 159 4.45 -22.85 12.56
CA TYR A 159 4.66 -21.85 11.51
C TYR A 159 3.34 -21.29 10.98
N PHE A 160 3.24 -19.96 10.95
CA PHE A 160 2.14 -19.23 10.33
C PHE A 160 2.67 -18.44 9.14
N GLY A 161 2.40 -18.91 7.92
CA GLY A 161 2.89 -18.29 6.68
C GLY A 161 2.25 -16.95 6.31
N ASP A 162 1.16 -16.56 6.96
CA ASP A 162 0.49 -15.27 6.81
C ASP A 162 -0.08 -14.87 8.18
N PRO A 163 0.21 -13.66 8.71
CA PRO A 163 -0.33 -13.23 9.99
C PRO A 163 -1.83 -12.95 9.90
N TYR A 164 -2.35 -12.60 8.72
CA TYR A 164 -3.72 -12.15 8.57
C TYR A 164 -4.70 -13.26 8.18
N PRO A 165 -5.93 -13.28 8.73
CA PRO A 165 -6.42 -12.34 9.75
C PRO A 165 -5.83 -12.62 11.14
N LEU A 166 -5.33 -11.58 11.79
CA LEU A 166 -4.62 -11.66 13.07
C LEU A 166 -5.52 -12.09 14.22
N ARG A 167 -6.83 -11.83 14.15
CA ARG A 167 -7.81 -12.37 15.12
C ARG A 167 -7.74 -13.91 15.23
N ASP A 168 -7.43 -14.60 14.13
CA ASP A 168 -7.42 -16.05 14.05
C ASP A 168 -6.01 -16.58 14.33
N THR A 169 -4.99 -16.02 13.65
CA THR A 169 -3.57 -16.38 13.86
C THR A 169 -3.15 -16.18 15.31
N ALA A 170 -3.42 -15.02 15.90
CA ALA A 170 -3.04 -14.74 17.29
C ALA A 170 -3.88 -15.52 18.32
N ALA A 171 -5.03 -16.08 17.92
CA ALA A 171 -5.81 -16.97 18.77
C ALA A 171 -5.25 -18.40 18.79
N ALA A 172 -4.60 -18.83 17.71
CA ALA A 172 -3.96 -20.13 17.61
C ALA A 172 -2.59 -20.21 18.30
N ILE A 173 -1.98 -19.08 18.64
CA ILE A 173 -0.66 -19.01 19.29
C ILE A 173 -0.81 -19.18 20.82
N PRO A 174 -0.12 -20.14 21.46
CA PRO A 174 -0.17 -20.30 22.91
C PRO A 174 0.30 -19.03 23.65
N ALA A 175 -0.32 -18.75 24.80
CA ALA A 175 -0.03 -17.52 25.55
C ALA A 175 1.42 -17.43 26.03
N ASP A 176 2.07 -18.53 26.37
CA ASP A 176 3.44 -18.54 26.94
C ASP A 176 4.53 -18.89 25.92
N ALA A 177 4.17 -19.16 24.65
CA ALA A 177 5.12 -19.54 23.60
C ALA A 177 6.08 -18.40 23.24
N ASP A 178 7.34 -18.69 23.00
CA ASP A 178 8.28 -17.72 22.45
C ASP A 178 8.06 -17.58 20.93
N VAL A 179 7.73 -16.37 20.49
CA VAL A 179 7.30 -16.07 19.11
C VAL A 179 8.35 -15.27 18.37
N THR A 180 8.73 -15.74 17.19
CA THR A 180 9.52 -14.96 16.23
C THR A 180 8.63 -14.47 15.10
N VAL A 181 8.57 -13.16 14.93
CA VAL A 181 7.87 -12.49 13.83
C VAL A 181 8.89 -12.16 12.74
N LEU A 182 8.76 -12.78 11.58
CA LEU A 182 9.63 -12.50 10.43
C LEU A 182 9.21 -11.18 9.79
N GLY A 183 10.14 -10.24 9.71
CA GLY A 183 9.90 -8.87 9.27
C GLY A 183 9.87 -7.86 10.42
N THR A 184 10.07 -6.59 10.06
CA THR A 184 10.01 -5.45 11.00
C THR A 184 9.08 -4.34 10.53
N GLY A 185 8.33 -4.54 9.44
CA GLY A 185 7.39 -3.56 8.88
C GLY A 185 6.03 -3.53 9.61
N LEU A 186 5.06 -2.79 9.07
CA LEU A 186 3.74 -2.61 9.68
C LEU A 186 3.02 -3.92 10.02
N ALA A 187 3.08 -4.94 9.17
CA ALA A 187 2.47 -6.24 9.47
C ALA A 187 3.11 -6.95 10.68
N ALA A 188 4.43 -6.76 10.88
CA ALA A 188 5.10 -7.28 12.06
C ALA A 188 4.68 -6.51 13.31
N VAL A 189 4.57 -5.17 13.21
CA VAL A 189 4.03 -4.33 14.29
C VAL A 189 2.61 -4.78 14.67
N ASP A 190 1.72 -4.93 13.69
CA ASP A 190 0.33 -5.39 13.87
C ASP A 190 0.29 -6.75 14.59
N THR A 191 1.20 -7.66 14.23
CA THR A 191 1.32 -8.97 14.88
C THR A 191 1.70 -8.82 16.36
N VAL A 192 2.73 -8.03 16.67
CA VAL A 192 3.20 -7.83 18.05
C VAL A 192 2.13 -7.16 18.92
N VAL A 193 1.52 -6.08 18.44
CA VAL A 193 0.49 -5.36 19.22
C VAL A 193 -0.76 -6.21 19.42
N THR A 194 -1.12 -7.05 18.45
CA THR A 194 -2.26 -7.97 18.60
C THR A 194 -1.97 -9.08 19.61
N LEU A 195 -0.77 -9.69 19.57
CA LEU A 195 -0.36 -10.66 20.58
C LEU A 195 -0.39 -10.04 21.99
N ALA A 196 0.12 -8.82 22.13
CA ALA A 196 0.12 -8.11 23.40
C ALA A 196 -1.30 -7.76 23.90
N ALA A 197 -2.19 -7.32 23.00
CA ALA A 197 -3.59 -7.04 23.33
C ALA A 197 -4.35 -8.30 23.79
N ARG A 198 -3.95 -9.48 23.30
CA ARG A 198 -4.49 -10.78 23.73
C ARG A 198 -3.86 -11.33 25.01
N GLY A 199 -2.95 -10.58 25.65
CA GLY A 199 -2.32 -11.00 26.89
C GLY A 199 -1.31 -12.14 26.70
N HIS A 200 -0.74 -12.30 25.51
CA HIS A 200 0.42 -13.15 25.31
C HIS A 200 1.51 -12.78 26.33
N ARG A 201 2.22 -13.77 26.89
CA ARG A 201 3.22 -13.69 27.97
C ARG A 201 4.63 -14.11 27.55
N GLY A 202 4.76 -14.95 26.53
CA GLY A 202 6.04 -15.36 25.97
C GLY A 202 6.87 -14.20 25.40
N ARG A 203 8.15 -14.47 25.08
CA ARG A 203 9.05 -13.50 24.47
C ARG A 203 8.68 -13.31 23.00
N ILE A 204 8.69 -12.08 22.54
CA ILE A 204 8.44 -11.72 21.15
C ILE A 204 9.74 -11.21 20.54
N THR A 205 10.15 -11.82 19.44
CA THR A 205 11.32 -11.42 18.66
C THR A 205 10.88 -10.98 17.28
N MET A 206 11.08 -9.71 16.93
CA MET A 206 10.96 -9.27 15.53
C MET A 206 12.30 -9.45 14.85
N ALA A 207 12.36 -10.09 13.68
CA ALA A 207 13.63 -10.35 13.01
C ALA A 207 13.56 -10.04 11.52
N SER A 208 14.49 -9.23 11.02
CA SER A 208 14.61 -8.94 9.58
C SER A 208 16.06 -8.70 9.19
N ARG A 209 16.32 -8.60 7.87
CA ARG A 209 17.69 -8.37 7.36
C ARG A 209 18.31 -7.07 7.85
N ASN A 210 17.53 -5.98 7.96
CA ASN A 210 18.04 -4.66 8.35
C ASN A 210 17.52 -4.17 9.71
N GLY A 211 16.52 -4.83 10.30
CA GLY A 211 15.88 -4.42 11.56
C GLY A 211 15.17 -3.06 11.50
N ALA A 212 14.89 -2.52 10.32
CA ALA A 212 14.26 -1.20 10.19
C ALA A 212 12.79 -1.26 10.61
N LEU A 213 12.42 -0.49 11.64
CA LEU A 213 11.03 -0.27 12.05
C LEU A 213 10.42 0.91 11.25
N PRO A 214 9.10 0.90 10.96
CA PRO A 214 8.39 2.06 10.43
C PRO A 214 8.64 3.29 11.29
N ALA A 215 8.58 4.49 10.69
CA ALA A 215 8.66 5.72 11.49
C ALA A 215 7.42 5.86 12.36
N VAL A 216 7.47 6.73 13.36
CA VAL A 216 6.29 7.10 14.16
C VAL A 216 5.57 8.25 13.47
N ARG A 217 4.24 8.18 13.37
CA ARG A 217 3.45 9.30 12.85
C ARG A 217 3.56 10.45 13.83
N GLN A 218 3.96 11.62 13.32
CA GLN A 218 4.00 12.84 14.11
C GLN A 218 2.63 13.50 14.18
N ARG A 219 2.48 14.50 15.04
CA ARG A 219 1.26 15.31 15.11
C ARG A 219 0.92 15.82 13.70
N PRO A 220 -0.29 15.55 13.18
CA PRO A 220 -0.66 16.00 11.85
C PRO A 220 -0.59 17.52 11.75
N VAL A 221 -0.01 17.99 10.65
CA VAL A 221 -0.11 19.35 10.15
C VAL A 221 -0.60 19.26 8.73
N PHE A 222 -1.30 20.30 8.28
CA PHE A 222 -1.82 20.40 6.92
C PHE A 222 -1.19 21.64 6.27
N PRO A 223 0.11 21.57 5.95
CA PRO A 223 0.81 22.69 5.36
C PRO A 223 0.29 22.92 3.95
N GLU A 224 0.15 24.18 3.55
CA GLU A 224 -0.06 24.50 2.14
C GLU A 224 1.26 24.21 1.41
N ILE A 225 1.25 23.22 0.52
CA ILE A 225 2.42 22.87 -0.30
C ILE A 225 2.53 23.84 -1.47
N ARG A 226 3.69 24.51 -1.61
CA ARG A 226 3.86 25.62 -2.57
C ARG A 226 4.93 25.35 -3.62
N HIS A 227 6.00 24.68 -3.24
CA HIS A 227 7.18 24.43 -4.04
C HIS A 227 7.24 22.99 -4.54
N PHE A 228 6.86 22.02 -3.71
CA PHE A 228 6.84 20.60 -4.10
C PHE A 228 5.44 20.16 -4.55
N THR A 229 4.91 20.78 -5.61
CA THR A 229 3.59 20.49 -6.18
C THR A 229 3.69 19.80 -7.54
N PRO A 230 2.65 19.10 -8.03
CA PRO A 230 2.68 18.49 -9.36
C PRO A 230 2.95 19.53 -10.45
N ALA A 231 2.34 20.71 -10.36
CA ALA A 231 2.55 21.80 -11.32
C ALA A 231 4.01 22.29 -11.34
N ALA A 232 4.64 22.44 -10.17
CA ALA A 232 6.03 22.85 -10.08
C ALA A 232 6.99 21.78 -10.63
N LEU A 233 6.71 20.50 -10.35
CA LEU A 233 7.48 19.36 -10.87
C LEU A 233 7.40 19.30 -12.40
N HIS A 234 6.21 19.41 -12.99
CA HIS A 234 6.03 19.45 -14.44
C HIS A 234 6.70 20.66 -15.09
N ALA A 235 6.59 21.84 -14.47
CA ALA A 235 7.25 23.05 -14.98
C ALA A 235 8.78 22.91 -14.96
N ARG A 236 9.34 22.32 -13.89
CA ARG A 236 10.78 22.07 -13.76
C ARG A 236 11.26 21.00 -14.74
N ALA A 237 10.46 19.96 -14.99
CA ALA A 237 10.76 18.94 -15.99
C ALA A 237 10.75 19.51 -17.41
N ALA A 238 9.79 20.39 -17.73
CA ALA A 238 9.65 21.02 -19.04
C ALA A 238 10.81 21.94 -19.43
N THR A 239 11.55 22.49 -18.45
CA THR A 239 12.77 23.28 -18.71
C THR A 239 14.04 22.42 -18.80
N GLY A 240 13.95 21.14 -18.44
CA GLY A 240 15.03 20.16 -18.58
C GLY A 240 15.28 19.75 -20.03
N HIS A 241 16.48 19.25 -20.32
CA HIS A 241 16.93 18.93 -21.69
C HIS A 241 16.14 17.79 -22.37
N ASP A 242 15.47 16.94 -21.58
CA ASP A 242 14.76 15.74 -22.00
C ASP A 242 13.31 15.67 -21.46
N GLY A 243 12.79 16.76 -20.90
CA GLY A 243 11.48 16.75 -20.25
C GLY A 243 11.43 15.93 -18.96
N ARG A 244 12.59 15.62 -18.35
CA ARG A 244 12.73 14.81 -17.14
C ARG A 244 13.39 15.60 -16.01
N LEU A 245 13.18 15.13 -14.78
CA LEU A 245 13.84 15.62 -13.58
C LEU A 245 15.07 14.76 -13.25
N GLY A 246 16.15 15.41 -12.81
CA GLY A 246 17.18 14.76 -12.02
C GLY A 246 16.80 14.70 -10.55
N LEU A 247 17.47 13.83 -9.79
CA LEU A 247 17.28 13.75 -8.34
C LEU A 247 17.55 15.10 -7.65
N ASP A 248 18.57 15.84 -8.08
CA ASP A 248 18.88 17.17 -7.55
C ASP A 248 17.73 18.16 -7.75
N ASP A 249 17.02 18.11 -8.88
CA ASP A 249 15.86 18.97 -9.13
C ASP A 249 14.74 18.72 -8.12
N VAL A 250 14.52 17.44 -7.77
CA VAL A 250 13.53 17.02 -6.76
C VAL A 250 13.96 17.47 -5.36
N LEU A 251 15.24 17.28 -5.01
CA LEU A 251 15.78 17.69 -3.72
C LEU A 251 15.73 19.21 -3.54
N GLU A 252 16.08 19.99 -4.57
CA GLU A 252 15.97 21.46 -4.55
C GLU A 252 14.54 21.94 -4.26
N LEU A 253 13.53 21.30 -4.86
CA LEU A 253 12.13 21.67 -4.63
C LEU A 253 11.68 21.31 -3.20
N LEU A 254 12.13 20.16 -2.68
CA LEU A 254 11.87 19.76 -1.29
C LEU A 254 12.56 20.69 -0.29
N GLU A 255 13.81 21.09 -0.53
CA GLU A 255 14.54 22.03 0.32
C GLU A 255 13.86 23.40 0.37
N ARG A 256 13.35 23.89 -0.77
CA ARG A 256 12.53 25.12 -0.81
C ARG A 256 11.24 24.98 -0.03
N GLU A 257 10.57 23.84 -0.14
CA GLU A 257 9.36 23.55 0.64
C GLU A 257 9.65 23.57 2.14
N LEU A 258 10.73 22.90 2.58
CA LEU A 258 11.14 22.91 3.98
C LEU A 258 11.47 24.33 4.48
N ALA A 259 12.18 25.12 3.67
CA ALA A 259 12.51 26.50 4.00
C ALA A 259 11.26 27.40 4.14
N GLU A 260 10.24 27.23 3.28
CA GLU A 260 8.96 27.96 3.36
C GLU A 260 8.24 27.72 4.70
N HIS A 261 8.34 26.51 5.24
CA HIS A 261 7.76 26.14 6.55
C HIS A 261 8.73 26.34 7.72
N GLY A 262 9.88 27.00 7.50
CA GLY A 262 10.89 27.27 8.53
C GLY A 262 11.53 26.01 9.12
N ALA A 263 11.47 24.89 8.40
CA ALA A 263 12.01 23.61 8.82
C ALA A 263 13.50 23.46 8.43
N ASP A 264 14.24 22.71 9.24
CA ASP A 264 15.66 22.43 8.98
C ASP A 264 15.82 21.17 8.10
N PRO A 265 16.33 21.29 6.85
CA PRO A 265 16.59 20.13 6.00
C PRO A 265 17.57 19.12 6.61
N SER A 266 18.47 19.57 7.49
CA SER A 266 19.47 18.70 8.13
C SER A 266 18.82 17.63 9.00
N ALA A 267 17.69 17.93 9.64
CA ALA A 267 16.93 16.98 10.46
C ALA A 267 16.31 15.87 9.60
N VAL A 268 15.78 16.22 8.43
CA VAL A 268 15.21 15.26 7.47
C VAL A 268 16.30 14.36 6.90
N VAL A 269 17.45 14.92 6.50
CA VAL A 269 18.59 14.15 6.00
C VAL A 269 19.14 13.21 7.07
N ALA A 270 19.30 13.69 8.30
CA ALA A 270 19.73 12.86 9.43
C ALA A 270 18.77 11.69 9.66
N GLU A 271 17.45 11.92 9.54
CA GLU A 271 16.46 10.88 9.69
C GLU A 271 16.55 9.83 8.57
N LEU A 272 16.67 10.26 7.30
CA LEU A 272 16.80 9.38 6.13
C LEU A 272 18.07 8.52 6.17
N THR A 273 19.14 9.01 6.79
CA THR A 273 20.44 8.33 6.89
C THR A 273 20.60 7.50 8.18
N SER A 274 19.69 7.64 9.15
CA SER A 274 19.79 6.99 10.48
C SER A 274 19.59 5.47 10.50
N LEU A 275 18.92 4.88 9.49
CA LEU A 275 18.48 3.47 9.50
C LEU A 275 19.63 2.44 9.69
N GLY A 276 20.85 2.81 9.28
CA GLY A 276 22.04 1.96 9.40
C GLY A 276 22.88 2.18 10.66
N GLY A 277 22.72 3.30 11.38
CA GLY A 277 23.64 3.71 12.44
C GLY A 277 23.09 3.62 13.88
N GLU A 278 21.77 3.59 14.05
CA GLU A 278 21.09 3.63 15.37
C GLU A 278 20.39 2.29 15.66
N SER A 279 20.28 1.87 16.93
CA SER A 279 19.46 0.70 17.27
C SER A 279 17.99 0.93 16.87
N PRO A 280 17.25 -0.07 16.33
CA PRO A 280 15.87 0.13 15.89
C PRO A 280 14.96 0.71 16.98
N LEU A 281 15.12 0.21 18.21
CA LEU A 281 14.30 0.62 19.35
C LEU A 281 14.73 1.97 19.94
N GLU A 282 16.01 2.34 19.80
CA GLU A 282 16.49 3.70 20.16
C GLU A 282 15.95 4.73 19.17
N ARG A 283 16.00 4.44 17.87
CA ARG A 283 15.37 5.26 16.83
C ARG A 283 13.87 5.42 17.08
N LEU A 284 13.17 4.33 17.40
CA LEU A 284 11.75 4.36 17.74
C LEU A 284 11.49 5.26 18.96
N ARG A 285 12.29 5.13 20.03
CA ARG A 285 12.19 5.96 21.23
C ARG A 285 12.42 7.45 20.93
N ARG A 286 13.44 7.77 20.14
CA ARG A 286 13.74 9.14 19.70
C ARG A 286 12.59 9.73 18.89
N GLN A 287 12.05 8.99 17.93
CA GLN A 287 10.91 9.45 17.12
C GLN A 287 9.64 9.64 17.94
N TYR A 288 9.35 8.70 18.85
CA TYR A 288 8.20 8.79 19.74
C TYR A 288 8.27 10.02 20.66
N ALA A 289 9.46 10.33 21.19
CA ALA A 289 9.68 11.53 22.00
C ALA A 289 9.54 12.86 21.21
N ARG A 290 9.55 12.80 19.87
CA ARG A 290 9.51 13.96 18.96
C ARG A 290 8.15 14.14 18.28
N ILE A 291 7.11 13.40 18.67
CA ILE A 291 5.77 13.51 18.07
C ILE A 291 5.28 14.98 18.06
N ASP A 292 5.53 15.71 19.15
CA ASP A 292 5.15 17.10 19.37
C ASP A 292 6.31 18.10 19.20
N GLU A 293 7.42 17.72 18.55
CA GLU A 293 8.57 18.62 18.34
C GLU A 293 8.13 19.90 17.58
N PRO A 294 8.68 21.09 17.89
CA PRO A 294 8.30 22.32 17.20
C PRO A 294 8.68 22.34 15.72
N ASP A 295 9.79 21.68 15.36
CA ASP A 295 10.22 21.56 13.96
C ASP A 295 9.22 20.68 13.18
N THR A 296 8.76 21.22 12.06
CA THR A 296 7.71 20.61 11.24
C THR A 296 8.25 19.87 10.03
N GLY A 297 9.57 19.87 9.78
CA GLY A 297 10.16 19.35 8.55
C GLY A 297 9.74 17.93 8.20
N MET A 298 9.78 17.02 9.17
CA MET A 298 9.32 15.63 8.95
C MET A 298 7.81 15.55 8.65
N ARG A 299 7.00 16.44 9.22
CA ARG A 299 5.55 16.47 9.00
C ARG A 299 5.21 17.02 7.61
N VAL A 300 5.94 18.04 7.16
CA VAL A 300 5.88 18.55 5.78
C VAL A 300 6.23 17.44 4.81
N MET A 301 7.32 16.71 5.03
CA MET A 301 7.70 15.56 4.20
C MET A 301 6.64 14.45 4.18
N GLN A 302 6.03 14.15 5.33
CA GLN A 302 4.95 13.17 5.44
C GLN A 302 3.66 13.58 4.72
N HIS A 303 3.50 14.85 4.34
CA HIS A 303 2.38 15.36 3.55
C HIS A 303 2.74 15.52 2.07
N ALA A 304 3.84 16.23 1.79
CA ALA A 304 4.28 16.57 0.44
C ALA A 304 4.66 15.36 -0.41
N VAL A 305 5.35 14.36 0.17
CA VAL A 305 5.81 13.19 -0.58
C VAL A 305 4.65 12.28 -0.99
N PRO A 306 3.69 11.91 -0.13
CA PRO A 306 2.52 11.15 -0.58
C PRO A 306 1.66 11.88 -1.62
N GLU A 307 1.58 13.21 -1.54
CA GLU A 307 0.77 14.03 -2.47
C GLU A 307 1.43 14.17 -3.85
N SER A 308 2.68 14.61 -3.92
CA SER A 308 3.37 14.96 -5.18
C SER A 308 4.50 14.00 -5.56
N GLY A 309 4.86 13.07 -4.68
CA GLY A 309 5.87 12.04 -4.94
C GLY A 309 5.54 11.13 -6.13
N PRO A 310 4.27 10.74 -6.40
CA PRO A 310 3.93 10.00 -7.61
C PRO A 310 4.31 10.74 -8.91
N ASP A 311 4.01 12.04 -9.00
CA ASP A 311 4.42 12.88 -10.15
C ASP A 311 5.94 13.00 -10.23
N ALA A 312 6.59 13.31 -9.10
CA ALA A 312 8.04 13.42 -9.05
C ALA A 312 8.71 12.12 -9.53
N TRP A 313 8.19 10.97 -9.09
CA TRP A 313 8.68 9.66 -9.49
C TRP A 313 8.57 9.43 -10.99
N THR A 314 7.41 9.69 -11.59
CA THR A 314 7.19 9.42 -13.02
C THR A 314 7.98 10.37 -13.94
N LEU A 315 8.31 11.57 -13.46
CA LEU A 315 9.14 12.55 -14.17
C LEU A 315 10.64 12.32 -13.97
N LEU A 316 11.04 11.58 -12.94
CA LEU A 316 12.44 11.29 -12.62
C LEU A 316 13.10 10.43 -13.72
N ARG A 317 14.38 10.67 -14.00
CA ARG A 317 15.17 9.82 -14.91
C ARG A 317 15.31 8.41 -14.36
N THR A 318 15.40 7.43 -15.25
CA THR A 318 15.51 6.00 -14.87
C THR A 318 16.71 5.72 -13.97
N ALA A 319 17.88 6.30 -14.24
CA ALA A 319 19.06 6.12 -13.39
C ALA A 319 18.84 6.61 -11.94
N ASP A 320 18.11 7.72 -11.78
CA ASP A 320 17.79 8.29 -10.48
C ASP A 320 16.68 7.48 -9.77
N GLN A 321 15.70 6.97 -10.52
CA GLN A 321 14.72 6.00 -10.00
C GLN A 321 15.41 4.75 -9.46
N ASP A 322 16.36 4.19 -10.21
CA ASP A 322 17.13 3.01 -9.83
C ASP A 322 17.93 3.30 -8.55
N PHE A 323 18.64 4.43 -8.50
CA PHE A 323 19.39 4.87 -7.33
C PHE A 323 18.50 4.98 -6.07
N VAL A 324 17.35 5.67 -6.16
CA VAL A 324 16.41 5.80 -5.03
C VAL A 324 15.88 4.44 -4.60
N ARG A 325 15.58 3.55 -5.55
CA ARG A 325 15.05 2.21 -5.26
C ARG A 325 16.09 1.32 -4.57
N GLU A 326 17.34 1.37 -5.00
CA GLU A 326 18.42 0.55 -4.46
C GLU A 326 18.90 1.04 -3.09
N HIS A 327 19.06 2.35 -2.93
CA HIS A 327 19.73 2.92 -1.75
C HIS A 327 18.77 3.54 -0.73
N HIS A 328 17.61 4.05 -1.16
CA HIS A 328 16.75 4.89 -0.31
C HIS A 328 15.32 4.36 -0.13
N TYR A 329 14.92 3.30 -0.83
CA TYR A 329 13.55 2.76 -0.77
C TYR A 329 13.04 2.56 0.66
N ARG A 330 13.86 1.98 1.54
CA ARG A 330 13.43 1.69 2.92
C ARG A 330 13.28 2.96 3.76
N ALA A 331 14.11 3.96 3.53
CA ALA A 331 14.00 5.26 4.18
C ALA A 331 12.71 5.97 3.74
N VAL A 332 12.50 6.07 2.43
CA VAL A 332 11.29 6.69 1.85
C VAL A 332 10.03 5.98 2.33
N MET A 333 9.96 4.64 2.24
CA MET A 333 8.80 3.88 2.71
C MET A 333 8.59 3.97 4.22
N SER A 334 9.66 4.07 5.02
CA SER A 334 9.54 4.30 6.46
C SER A 334 8.85 5.63 6.77
N LEU A 335 9.01 6.64 5.92
CA LEU A 335 8.40 7.96 6.09
C LEU A 335 6.98 8.03 5.56
N CYS A 336 6.71 7.43 4.41
CA CYS A 336 5.38 7.44 3.79
C CYS A 336 4.38 6.52 4.50
N CYS A 337 4.88 5.50 5.21
CA CYS A 337 4.04 4.52 5.91
C CYS A 337 4.37 4.46 7.41
N PRO A 338 4.24 5.58 8.16
CA PRO A 338 4.58 5.61 9.58
C PRO A 338 3.52 4.83 10.39
N MET A 339 3.90 4.24 11.52
CA MET A 339 2.97 3.60 12.45
C MET A 339 2.26 4.62 13.36
N PRO A 340 1.04 4.33 13.85
CA PRO A 340 0.40 5.13 14.88
C PRO A 340 1.26 5.25 16.16
N PRO A 341 1.23 6.40 16.87
CA PRO A 341 1.92 6.56 18.16
C PRO A 341 1.62 5.47 19.17
N ALA A 342 0.36 5.04 19.27
CA ALA A 342 -0.07 3.96 20.17
C ALA A 342 0.71 2.65 19.95
N ASN A 343 1.01 2.31 18.69
CA ASN A 343 1.79 1.13 18.37
C ASN A 343 3.24 1.30 18.80
N ALA A 344 3.83 2.47 18.53
CA ALA A 344 5.21 2.78 18.96
C ALA A 344 5.35 2.70 20.48
N ARG A 345 4.44 3.33 21.23
CA ARG A 345 4.37 3.22 22.70
C ARG A 345 4.31 1.76 23.14
N LYS A 346 3.43 0.97 22.51
CA LYS A 346 3.25 -0.44 22.90
C LYS A 346 4.51 -1.27 22.69
N LEU A 347 5.23 -1.07 21.59
CA LEU A 347 6.50 -1.74 21.35
C LEU A 347 7.56 -1.33 22.39
N LEU A 348 7.64 -0.04 22.73
CA LEU A 348 8.57 0.45 23.75
C LEU A 348 8.27 -0.13 25.14
N GLU A 349 6.99 -0.17 25.56
CA GLU A 349 6.56 -0.81 26.81
C GLU A 349 6.96 -2.29 26.88
N LEU A 350 6.74 -3.03 25.80
CA LEU A 350 7.11 -4.44 25.73
C LEU A 350 8.63 -4.62 25.79
N HIS A 351 9.37 -3.73 25.15
CA HIS A 351 10.83 -3.77 25.16
C HIS A 351 11.38 -3.47 26.56
N GLU A 352 10.88 -2.43 27.22
CA GLU A 352 11.28 -2.05 28.58
C GLU A 352 10.90 -3.12 29.62
N GLY A 353 9.79 -3.83 29.39
CA GLY A 353 9.41 -5.01 30.16
C GLY A 353 10.21 -6.27 29.84
N GLY A 354 11.22 -6.22 28.96
CA GLY A 354 12.05 -7.36 28.57
C GLY A 354 11.34 -8.41 27.70
N ARG A 355 10.17 -8.07 27.15
CA ARG A 355 9.31 -8.99 26.39
C ARG A 355 9.45 -8.86 24.87
N LEU A 356 10.00 -7.75 24.39
CA LEU A 356 10.24 -7.51 22.97
C LEU A 356 11.72 -7.23 22.71
N ARG A 357 12.24 -7.85 21.65
CA ARG A 357 13.52 -7.50 21.02
C ARG A 357 13.39 -7.45 19.50
N VAL A 358 14.28 -6.70 18.87
CA VAL A 358 14.39 -6.58 17.42
C VAL A 358 15.78 -7.06 16.99
N LEU A 359 15.84 -8.06 16.13
CA LEU A 359 17.07 -8.63 15.57
C LEU A 359 17.31 -8.09 14.15
N ARG A 360 18.58 -7.81 13.86
CA ARG A 360 19.12 -7.44 12.54
C ARG A 360 19.84 -8.63 11.91
N GLY A 361 20.12 -8.55 10.60
CA GLY A 361 20.92 -9.55 9.89
C GLY A 361 20.34 -10.95 9.91
N LEU A 362 19.01 -11.10 9.93
CA LEU A 362 18.38 -12.41 9.79
C LEU A 362 18.87 -13.10 8.51
N TRP A 363 19.55 -14.24 8.67
CA TRP A 363 20.17 -14.98 7.57
C TRP A 363 19.67 -16.43 7.45
N ASN A 364 19.06 -16.99 8.50
CA ASN A 364 18.54 -18.35 8.45
C ASN A 364 17.37 -18.57 9.43
N VAL A 365 16.37 -19.32 8.99
CA VAL A 365 15.29 -19.84 9.83
C VAL A 365 15.03 -21.27 9.40
N LYS A 366 15.04 -22.22 10.35
CA LYS A 366 14.79 -23.64 10.05
C LYS A 366 14.04 -24.31 11.21
N PRO A 367 13.22 -25.34 10.95
CA PRO A 367 12.64 -26.14 12.02
C PRO A 367 13.73 -26.86 12.82
N LEU A 368 13.52 -27.01 14.12
CA LEU A 368 14.33 -27.87 14.97
C LEU A 368 13.95 -29.34 14.74
N ALA A 369 14.82 -30.28 15.14
CA ALA A 369 14.51 -31.71 15.05
C ALA A 369 13.34 -32.13 15.97
N GLY A 370 13.11 -31.36 17.04
CA GLY A 370 11.95 -31.47 17.92
C GLY A 370 10.86 -30.45 17.54
N THR A 371 10.33 -29.75 18.55
CA THR A 371 9.38 -28.65 18.35
C THR A 371 10.12 -27.31 18.26
N GLY A 372 9.57 -26.37 17.50
CA GLY A 372 10.09 -25.02 17.38
C GLY A 372 11.08 -24.82 16.24
N PHE A 373 11.73 -23.66 16.26
CA PHE A 373 12.50 -23.13 15.15
C PHE A 373 13.82 -22.54 15.64
N HIS A 374 14.85 -22.75 14.85
CA HIS A 374 16.14 -22.09 14.97
C HIS A 374 16.14 -20.81 14.15
N ILE A 375 16.58 -19.70 14.75
CA ILE A 375 16.67 -18.37 14.16
C ILE A 375 18.14 -17.91 14.18
N GLY A 376 18.78 -17.86 13.01
CA GLY A 376 20.12 -17.32 12.83
C GLY A 376 20.06 -15.86 12.41
N ALA A 377 20.64 -14.97 13.22
CA ALA A 377 20.68 -13.53 12.96
C ALA A 377 22.03 -12.93 13.40
N ASP A 378 22.19 -11.62 13.27
CA ASP A 378 23.32 -10.94 13.88
C ASP A 378 23.28 -11.14 15.40
N GLY A 379 24.44 -11.38 16.01
CA GLY A 379 24.54 -11.63 17.45
C GLY A 379 24.34 -13.10 17.87
N GLY A 380 24.06 -14.00 16.92
CA GLY A 380 24.12 -15.45 17.14
C GLY A 380 22.84 -16.19 16.77
N ASP A 381 22.67 -17.35 17.41
CA ASP A 381 21.55 -18.26 17.18
C ASP A 381 20.53 -18.17 18.33
N TYR A 382 19.26 -18.24 17.96
CA TYR A 382 18.13 -18.19 18.88
C TYR A 382 17.13 -19.29 18.58
N GLU A 383 16.29 -19.60 19.56
CA GLU A 383 15.20 -20.56 19.41
C GLU A 383 13.85 -19.89 19.66
N SER A 384 12.81 -20.41 19.01
CA SER A 384 11.43 -19.94 19.13
C SER A 384 10.47 -21.11 19.02
N ASP A 385 9.39 -21.11 19.80
CA ASP A 385 8.34 -22.12 19.68
C ASP A 385 7.50 -21.93 18.42
N VAL A 386 7.27 -20.66 18.05
CA VAL A 386 6.37 -20.25 16.97
C VAL A 386 7.07 -19.25 16.05
N VAL A 387 6.84 -19.37 14.74
CA VAL A 387 7.26 -18.39 13.74
C VAL A 387 6.06 -17.85 13.00
N VAL A 388 5.92 -16.53 12.94
CA VAL A 388 4.87 -15.84 12.16
C VAL A 388 5.52 -15.05 11.03
N ASN A 389 5.18 -15.37 9.79
CA ASN A 389 5.73 -14.70 8.61
C ASN A 389 4.99 -13.40 8.29
N ALA A 390 5.43 -12.29 8.89
CA ALA A 390 4.90 -10.96 8.65
C ALA A 390 5.71 -10.14 7.63
N VAL A 391 6.44 -10.81 6.73
CA VAL A 391 7.17 -10.14 5.65
C VAL A 391 6.17 -9.54 4.66
N SER A 392 6.35 -8.27 4.30
CA SER A 392 5.52 -7.63 3.28
C SER A 392 5.59 -8.42 1.98
N ALA A 393 4.43 -8.66 1.35
CA ALA A 393 4.40 -9.18 -0.01
C ALA A 393 5.26 -8.26 -0.91
N PRO A 394 6.09 -8.82 -1.80
CA PRO A 394 6.92 -8.00 -2.67
C PRO A 394 6.03 -7.14 -3.57
N SER A 395 5.98 -5.83 -3.34
CA SER A 395 5.17 -4.89 -4.15
C SER A 395 5.60 -4.85 -5.61
N HIS A 396 6.85 -5.25 -5.89
CA HIS A 396 7.40 -5.35 -7.23
C HIS A 396 7.13 -6.70 -7.92
N ARG A 397 6.25 -7.56 -7.39
CA ARG A 397 5.90 -8.82 -8.04
C ARG A 397 4.42 -8.91 -8.25
N VAL A 398 4.04 -9.46 -9.40
CA VAL A 398 2.67 -9.91 -9.61
C VAL A 398 2.35 -11.00 -8.59
N PRO A 399 1.24 -10.87 -7.84
CA PRO A 399 0.82 -11.89 -6.89
C PRO A 399 0.68 -13.26 -7.57
N ALA A 400 1.07 -14.34 -6.90
CA ALA A 400 1.02 -15.69 -7.47
C ALA A 400 -0.38 -16.06 -8.01
N GLN A 401 -1.44 -15.58 -7.35
CA GLN A 401 -2.83 -15.81 -7.75
C GLN A 401 -3.23 -15.05 -9.03
N ALA A 402 -2.58 -13.92 -9.32
CA ALA A 402 -2.81 -13.11 -10.51
C ALA A 402 -1.89 -13.50 -11.68
N ARG A 403 -0.87 -14.32 -11.41
CA ARG A 403 0.16 -14.66 -12.39
C ARG A 403 -0.40 -15.29 -13.68
N PRO A 404 -1.34 -16.26 -13.65
CA PRO A 404 -1.92 -16.80 -14.88
C PRO A 404 -2.57 -15.72 -15.77
N PHE A 405 -3.32 -14.80 -15.15
CA PHE A 405 -3.95 -13.70 -15.87
C PHE A 405 -2.93 -12.76 -16.51
N VAL A 406 -1.88 -12.39 -15.77
CA VAL A 406 -0.84 -11.50 -16.30
C VAL A 406 0.00 -12.19 -17.36
N ASP A 407 0.40 -13.45 -17.17
CA ASP A 407 1.12 -14.25 -18.17
C ASP A 407 0.32 -14.27 -19.49
N SER A 408 -0.99 -14.51 -19.42
CA SER A 408 -1.88 -14.47 -20.59
C SER A 408 -1.96 -13.09 -21.26
N LEU A 409 -1.96 -11.98 -20.50
CA LEU A 409 -1.94 -10.63 -21.09
C LEU A 409 -0.65 -10.37 -21.88
N VAL A 410 0.48 -10.88 -21.36
CA VAL A 410 1.79 -10.73 -21.98
C VAL A 410 1.89 -11.59 -23.24
N GLU A 411 1.43 -12.84 -23.17
CA GLU A 411 1.38 -13.75 -24.32
C GLU A 411 0.52 -13.20 -25.47
N ASP A 412 -0.58 -12.52 -25.15
CA ASP A 412 -1.48 -11.91 -26.14
C ASP A 412 -1.02 -10.51 -26.60
N GLY A 413 0.08 -9.98 -26.05
CA GLY A 413 0.64 -8.68 -26.40
C GLY A 413 -0.15 -7.46 -25.88
N ILE A 414 -1.14 -7.69 -25.01
CA ILE A 414 -1.96 -6.63 -24.37
C ILE A 414 -1.12 -5.80 -23.39
N GLY A 415 -0.14 -6.41 -22.73
CA GLY A 415 0.72 -5.75 -21.76
C GLY A 415 2.12 -6.38 -21.68
N GLU A 416 3.03 -5.75 -20.96
CA GLU A 416 4.34 -6.31 -20.61
C GLU A 416 4.60 -6.22 -19.11
N TYR A 417 5.44 -7.12 -18.60
CA TYR A 417 5.93 -7.03 -17.22
C TYR A 417 6.83 -5.79 -17.07
N HIS A 418 6.60 -5.02 -16.01
CA HIS A 418 7.58 -4.02 -15.61
C HIS A 418 8.71 -4.69 -14.82
N PRO A 419 10.01 -4.36 -15.05
CA PRO A 419 11.13 -4.94 -14.31
C PRO A 419 11.03 -4.80 -12.78
N TYR A 420 10.31 -3.77 -12.37
CA TYR A 420 10.04 -3.45 -10.97
C TYR A 420 8.62 -3.78 -10.50
N GLY A 421 7.90 -4.62 -11.24
CA GLY A 421 6.66 -5.23 -10.80
C GLY A 421 5.37 -4.73 -11.41
N GLY A 422 4.37 -5.60 -11.37
CA GLY A 422 3.12 -5.37 -12.07
C GLY A 422 3.32 -5.35 -13.59
N LEU A 423 2.41 -4.67 -14.26
CA LEU A 423 2.44 -4.36 -15.67
C LEU A 423 3.08 -2.99 -15.90
N HIS A 424 3.71 -2.80 -17.05
CA HIS A 424 4.00 -1.46 -17.54
C HIS A 424 2.67 -0.76 -17.85
N ILE A 425 2.49 0.46 -17.32
CA ILE A 425 1.32 1.28 -17.61
C ILE A 425 1.71 2.69 -18.10
N GLU A 426 0.83 3.31 -18.88
CA GLU A 426 0.90 4.74 -19.19
C GLU A 426 0.40 5.54 -17.96
N PRO A 427 1.22 6.40 -17.32
CA PRO A 427 0.84 7.07 -16.07
C PRO A 427 -0.47 7.88 -16.14
N SER A 428 -0.72 8.56 -17.25
CA SER A 428 -1.85 9.48 -17.41
C SER A 428 -3.22 8.80 -17.58
N THR A 429 -3.24 7.53 -17.98
CA THR A 429 -4.49 6.79 -18.25
C THR A 429 -4.56 5.45 -17.53
N SER A 430 -3.45 5.03 -16.93
CA SER A 430 -3.22 3.71 -16.37
C SER A 430 -3.45 2.56 -17.37
N ARG A 431 -3.39 2.83 -18.67
CA ARG A 431 -3.49 1.80 -19.72
C ARG A 431 -2.27 0.88 -19.67
N ALA A 432 -2.48 -0.42 -19.76
CA ALA A 432 -1.41 -1.40 -19.91
C ALA A 432 -0.63 -1.11 -21.21
N VAL A 433 0.70 -1.16 -21.13
CA VAL A 433 1.58 -0.95 -22.28
C VAL A 433 2.06 -2.30 -22.76
N GLY A 434 1.75 -2.64 -24.01
CA GLY A 434 2.14 -3.89 -24.65
C GLY A 434 3.48 -3.78 -25.39
N GLY A 435 3.86 -4.88 -26.05
CA GLY A 435 5.08 -4.95 -26.84
C GLY A 435 5.18 -3.82 -27.88
N GLY A 436 6.32 -3.13 -27.93
CA GLY A 436 6.55 -1.97 -28.80
C GLY A 436 6.16 -0.62 -28.18
N GLY A 437 5.84 -0.58 -26.88
CA GLY A 437 5.62 0.66 -26.14
C GLY A 437 4.25 1.32 -26.38
N ARG A 438 3.30 0.58 -26.97
CA ARG A 438 1.96 1.10 -27.28
C ARG A 438 1.00 0.82 -26.13
N ALA A 439 0.36 1.85 -25.61
CA ALA A 439 -0.71 1.71 -24.62
C ALA A 439 -1.95 1.03 -25.24
N HIS A 440 -2.43 -0.03 -24.59
CA HIS A 440 -3.62 -0.75 -24.98
C HIS A 440 -4.86 0.07 -24.64
N ARG A 441 -5.70 0.33 -25.65
CA ARG A 441 -6.86 1.24 -25.54
C ARG A 441 -7.82 0.84 -24.41
N ARG A 442 -8.01 -0.46 -24.21
CA ARG A 442 -9.11 -1.07 -23.42
C ARG A 442 -8.68 -1.78 -22.14
N MET A 443 -7.38 -1.84 -21.84
CA MET A 443 -6.85 -2.57 -20.68
C MET A 443 -6.18 -1.57 -19.75
N HIS A 444 -6.67 -1.48 -18.52
CA HIS A 444 -6.13 -0.60 -17.48
C HIS A 444 -5.69 -1.41 -16.27
N ALA A 445 -4.73 -0.89 -15.50
CA ALA A 445 -4.31 -1.49 -14.24
C ALA A 445 -4.22 -0.42 -13.14
N ILE A 446 -4.64 -0.75 -11.93
CA ILE A 446 -4.65 0.16 -10.78
C ILE A 446 -4.08 -0.54 -9.54
N GLY A 447 -3.49 0.24 -8.65
CA GLY A 447 -2.85 -0.26 -7.44
C GLY A 447 -1.56 -1.00 -7.76
N ASP A 448 -1.28 -2.10 -7.06
CA ASP A 448 0.02 -2.79 -7.15
C ASP A 448 0.29 -3.40 -8.53
N MET A 449 -0.73 -3.54 -9.38
CA MET A 449 -0.56 -3.92 -10.77
C MET A 449 0.17 -2.86 -11.61
N GLY A 450 0.30 -1.62 -11.14
CA GLY A 450 1.12 -0.56 -11.76
C GLY A 450 2.37 -0.17 -10.93
N ALA A 451 2.74 -0.98 -9.94
CA ALA A 451 3.78 -0.62 -8.95
C ALA A 451 5.15 -0.33 -9.55
N GLY A 452 5.50 -1.00 -10.65
CA GLY A 452 6.74 -0.78 -11.35
C GLY A 452 6.87 0.65 -11.86
N THR A 453 5.81 1.16 -12.49
CA THR A 453 5.73 2.50 -13.08
C THR A 453 5.53 3.59 -12.01
N LEU A 454 4.64 3.39 -11.04
CA LEU A 454 4.16 4.47 -10.16
C LEU A 454 4.92 4.59 -8.83
N PHE A 455 5.61 3.54 -8.38
CA PHE A 455 6.28 3.43 -7.06
C PHE A 455 5.34 3.49 -5.84
N PHE A 456 4.46 4.49 -5.77
CA PHE A 456 3.41 4.64 -4.77
C PHE A 456 2.06 4.16 -5.34
N THR A 457 1.53 3.06 -4.81
CA THR A 457 0.33 2.40 -5.36
C THR A 457 -0.76 2.07 -4.35
N SER A 458 -0.49 2.23 -3.05
CA SER A 458 -1.38 1.75 -1.98
C SER A 458 -1.98 2.87 -1.12
N GLY A 459 -1.53 4.11 -1.28
CA GLY A 459 -2.12 5.26 -0.59
C GLY A 459 -3.49 5.63 -1.20
N MET A 460 -4.46 5.96 -0.34
CA MET A 460 -5.81 6.33 -0.79
C MET A 460 -5.82 7.48 -1.81
N PRO A 461 -5.07 8.59 -1.64
CA PRO A 461 -5.01 9.65 -2.64
C PRO A 461 -4.56 9.16 -4.03
N SER A 462 -3.49 8.36 -4.07
CA SER A 462 -2.96 7.78 -5.31
C SER A 462 -3.98 6.86 -6.00
N VAL A 463 -4.68 6.01 -5.24
CA VAL A 463 -5.72 5.13 -5.81
C VAL A 463 -6.91 5.95 -6.35
N LEU A 464 -7.32 7.02 -5.68
CA LEU A 464 -8.42 7.87 -6.13
C LEU A 464 -8.08 8.67 -7.38
N GLU A 465 -6.86 9.18 -7.47
CA GLU A 465 -6.35 9.88 -8.63
C GLU A 465 -6.34 8.95 -9.86
N ARG A 466 -5.73 7.76 -9.73
CA ARG A 466 -5.72 6.76 -10.82
C ARG A 466 -7.11 6.28 -11.19
N ALA A 467 -8.04 6.18 -10.23
CA ALA A 467 -9.43 5.87 -10.53
C ALA A 467 -10.14 6.99 -11.31
N ASP A 468 -9.81 8.27 -11.08
CA ASP A 468 -10.30 9.39 -11.88
C ASP A 468 -9.73 9.33 -13.31
N ASP A 469 -8.42 9.12 -13.45
CA ASP A 469 -7.74 9.01 -14.75
C ASP A 469 -8.34 7.90 -15.61
N ILE A 470 -8.51 6.71 -15.04
CA ILE A 470 -9.11 5.57 -15.75
C ILE A 470 -10.54 5.89 -16.19
N VAL A 471 -11.37 6.45 -15.29
CA VAL A 471 -12.77 6.76 -15.61
C VAL A 471 -12.86 7.86 -16.67
N ARG A 472 -11.99 8.88 -16.62
CA ARG A 472 -11.91 9.92 -17.66
C ARG A 472 -11.50 9.34 -19.01
N ALA A 473 -10.45 8.51 -19.04
CA ALA A 473 -9.97 7.87 -20.25
C ALA A 473 -11.06 7.00 -20.90
N VAL A 474 -11.76 6.18 -20.11
CA VAL A 474 -12.86 5.34 -20.59
C VAL A 474 -14.03 6.18 -21.11
N VAL A 475 -14.48 7.19 -20.35
CA VAL A 475 -15.64 8.00 -20.76
C VAL A 475 -15.32 8.89 -21.96
N GLN A 476 -14.12 9.46 -22.04
CA GLN A 476 -13.68 10.22 -23.22
C GLN A 476 -13.64 9.33 -24.46
N ASP A 477 -13.17 8.09 -24.33
CA ASP A 477 -13.11 7.13 -25.44
C ASP A 477 -14.50 6.67 -25.91
N ILE A 478 -15.47 6.56 -24.98
CA ILE A 478 -16.88 6.26 -25.28
C ILE A 478 -17.58 7.43 -25.98
N THR A 479 -17.24 8.68 -25.63
CA THR A 479 -17.97 9.89 -26.05
C THR A 479 -17.36 10.60 -27.27
N THR A 480 -16.13 10.25 -27.66
CA THR A 480 -15.46 10.82 -28.84
C THR A 480 -15.78 9.99 -30.09
N PRO A 481 -16.38 10.54 -31.16
CA PRO A 481 -16.68 9.78 -32.38
C PRO A 481 -15.42 9.20 -33.05
N GLN A 482 -15.52 7.97 -33.56
CA GLN A 482 -14.43 7.18 -34.19
C GLN A 482 -13.79 7.80 -35.46
N GLU A 483 -14.08 9.04 -35.85
CA GLU A 483 -13.69 9.61 -37.16
C GLU A 483 -12.29 10.25 -37.23
N GLN A 484 -11.47 10.25 -36.17
CA GLN A 484 -10.19 11.00 -36.16
C GLN A 484 -8.89 10.17 -36.25
N TYR A 485 -8.95 8.86 -36.45
CA TYR A 485 -7.74 8.02 -36.59
C TYR A 485 -7.75 7.07 -37.80
N ALA A 486 -8.52 7.39 -38.84
CA ALA A 486 -8.50 6.68 -40.13
C ALA A 486 -7.51 7.32 -41.11
#